data_AF-A0A9D7WY75-F1
#
_entry.id   AF-A0A9D7WY75-F1
#
_cell.length_a   1.000
_cell.length_b   1.000
_cell.length_c   1.000
_cell.angle_alpha   90.00
_cell.angle_beta   90.00
_cell.angle_gamma   90.00
#
_symmetry.space_group_name_H-M   'P 1'
#
loop_
_entity.id
_entity.type
_entity.pdbx_description
1 polymer ?
#
loop_
_entity_poly.entity_id
_entity_poly.type
_entity_poly.pdbx_seq_one_letter_code
_entity_poly.pdbx_strand_id
1 'polypeptide(L)' 'MDNVKFFNGEKFMWDGITHENENNMQKMKAEYETNNFEIRIIQEEEKYFLFTRRVVTEIIIDKN' A
#
# COMPACT_ATOMS: atom_id res chain seq x y z
N MET A 1 11.41 12.22 2.48
CA MET A 1 10.68 11.36 1.53
C MET A 1 9.24 11.82 1.55
N ASP A 2 8.61 12.02 0.38
CA ASP A 2 7.22 12.45 0.33
C ASP A 2 6.28 11.32 0.74
N ASN A 3 5.29 11.62 1.57
CA ASN A 3 4.29 10.64 2.05
C ASN A 3 3.30 10.22 0.96
N VAL A 4 3.36 10.84 -0.23
CA VAL A 4 2.48 10.60 -1.36
C VAL A 4 3.33 10.30 -2.58
N LYS A 5 2.98 9.25 -3.32
CA LYS A 5 3.52 8.99 -4.65
C LYS A 5 2.41 8.66 -5.63
N PHE A 6 2.62 9.02 -6.89
CA PHE A 6 1.70 8.70 -7.98
C PHE A 6 2.30 7.59 -8.83
N PHE A 7 1.54 6.53 -9.04
CA PHE A 7 1.90 5.42 -9.91
C PHE A 7 0.82 5.32 -10.99
N ASN A 8 1.22 5.45 -12.26
CA ASN A 8 0.28 5.45 -13.40
C ASN A 8 -0.88 6.45 -13.25
N GLY A 9 -0.63 7.60 -12.63
CA GLY A 9 -1.65 8.63 -12.37
C GLY A 9 -2.52 8.37 -11.14
N GLU A 10 -2.41 7.20 -10.50
CA GLU A 10 -3.12 6.88 -9.26
C GLU A 10 -2.30 7.27 -8.03
N LYS A 11 -2.99 7.82 -7.01
CA LYS A 11 -2.35 8.28 -5.77
C LYS A 11 -2.22 7.14 -4.77
N PHE A 12 -1.01 6.97 -4.24
CA PHE A 12 -0.69 6.05 -3.15
C PHE A 12 -0.07 6.81 -1.98
N MET A 13 -0.36 6.34 -0.77
CA MET A 13 0.13 6.91 0.49
C MET A 13 1.18 5.98 1.08
N TRP A 14 2.29 6.52 1.56
CA TRP A 14 3.20 5.75 2.40
C TRP A 14 2.48 5.34 3.69
N ASP A 15 2.65 4.09 4.11
CA ASP A 15 2.09 3.56 5.35
C ASP A 15 2.76 4.11 6.63
N GLY A 16 3.85 4.87 6.47
CA GLY A 16 4.60 5.46 7.58
C GLY A 16 5.60 4.50 8.23
N ILE A 17 5.76 3.29 7.67
CA ILE A 17 6.67 2.26 8.20
C ILE A 17 7.83 2.07 7.23
N THR A 18 9.04 2.03 7.78
CA THR A 18 10.24 1.65 7.05
C THR A 18 10.60 0.22 7.43
N HIS A 19 10.63 -0.69 6.46
CA HIS A 19 11.00 -2.07 6.70
C HIS A 19 12.45 -2.31 6.29
N GLU A 20 13.28 -2.83 7.20
CA GLU A 20 14.71 -3.09 6.95
C GLU A 20 14.98 -4.46 6.31
N ASN A 21 13.96 -5.32 6.21
CA ASN A 21 14.10 -6.61 5.58
C ASN A 21 12.85 -6.96 4.78
N GLU A 22 13.06 -7.82 3.78
CA GLU A 22 12.02 -8.24 2.85
C GLU A 22 10.89 -9.00 3.56
N ASN A 23 11.20 -9.84 4.55
CA ASN A 23 10.21 -10.68 5.22
C ASN A 23 9.13 -9.84 5.95
N ASN A 24 9.56 -8.80 6.66
CA ASN A 24 8.65 -7.87 7.35
C ASN A 24 7.77 -7.10 6.35
N MET A 25 8.36 -6.67 5.24
CA MET A 25 7.61 -6.02 4.15
C MET A 25 6.58 -6.96 3.54
N GLN A 26 6.95 -8.22 3.24
CA GLN A 26 6.06 -9.20 2.62
C GLN A 26 4.87 -9.55 3.52
N LYS A 27 5.11 -9.68 4.83
CA LYS A 27 4.04 -9.91 5.80
C LYS A 27 3.03 -8.76 5.81
N MET A 28 3.52 -7.51 5.85
CA MET A 28 2.67 -6.32 5.84
C MET A 28 1.91 -6.17 4.51
N LYS A 29 2.57 -6.43 3.38
CA LYS A 29 1.94 -6.46 2.06
C LYS A 29 0.74 -7.42 2.02
N ALA A 30 0.92 -8.66 2.51
CA ALA A 30 -0.14 -9.66 2.51
C ALA A 30 -1.37 -9.23 3.35
N GLU A 31 -1.13 -8.56 4.48
CA GLU A 31 -2.20 -8.00 5.32
C GLU A 31 -2.97 -6.91 4.58
N TYR A 32 -2.28 -5.99 3.91
CA TYR A 32 -2.93 -4.95 3.11
C TYR A 32 -3.72 -5.52 1.92
N GLU A 33 -3.19 -6.50 1.19
CA GLU A 33 -3.90 -7.13 0.06
C GLU A 33 -5.19 -7.81 0.53
N THR A 34 -5.17 -8.46 1.69
CA THR A 34 -6.37 -9.06 2.32
C THR A 34 -7.40 -8.00 2.69
N ASN A 35 -6.96 -6.78 3.00
CA ASN A 35 -7.82 -5.65 3.38
C ASN A 35 -8.28 -4.78 2.19
N ASN A 36 -8.20 -5.32 0.97
CA ASN A 36 -8.52 -4.63 -0.29
C ASN A 36 -7.67 -3.37 -0.50
N PHE A 37 -6.37 -3.45 -0.27
CA PHE A 37 -5.42 -2.42 -0.69
C PHE A 37 -4.59 -2.91 -1.87
N GLU A 38 -4.34 -2.00 -2.80
CA GLU A 38 -3.25 -2.11 -3.77
C GLU A 38 -1.97 -1.55 -3.14
N ILE A 39 -0.84 -2.23 -3.36
CA ILE A 39 0.46 -1.84 -2.79
C ILE A 39 1.50 -1.68 -3.88
N ARG A 40 2.31 -0.63 -3.76
CA ARG A 40 3.54 -0.42 -4.51
C ARG A 40 4.70 -0.36 -3.54
N ILE A 41 5.75 -1.11 -3.81
CA ILE A 41 6.96 -1.15 -3.00
C ILE A 41 8.03 -0.32 -3.68
N ILE A 42 8.69 0.52 -2.90
CA ILE A 42 9.93 1.17 -3.30
C ILE A 42 11.04 0.67 -2.39
N GLN A 43 12.19 0.35 -2.99
CA GLN A 43 13.40 0.02 -2.26
C GLN A 43 14.42 1.15 -2.41
N GLU A 44 14.87 1.73 -1.30
CA GLU A 44 15.92 2.76 -1.25
C GLU A 44 16.85 2.43 -0.08
N GLU A 45 18.18 2.48 -0.28
CA GLU A 45 19.17 2.23 0.78
C GLU A 45 18.92 0.94 1.59
N GLU A 46 18.61 -0.17 0.88
CA GLU A 46 18.28 -1.48 1.49
C GLU A 46 17.01 -1.50 2.35
N LYS A 47 16.25 -0.40 2.41
CA LYS A 47 14.96 -0.29 3.09
C LYS A 47 13.81 -0.41 2.11
N TYR A 48 12.69 -0.93 2.59
CA TYR A 48 11.45 -1.07 1.85
C TYR A 48 10.39 -0.13 2.40
N PHE A 49 9.70 0.55 1.48
CA PHE A 49 8.63 1.49 1.75
C PHE A 49 7.38 1.03 1.01
N LEU A 50 6.26 0.87 1.73
CA LEU A 50 4.99 0.43 1.15
C LEU A 50 4.09 1.64 0.93
N PHE A 51 3.74 1.85 -0.33
CA PHE A 51 2.76 2.83 -0.73
C PHE A 51 1.44 2.10 -0.99
N THR A 52 0.41 2.44 -0.24
CA THR A 52 -0.89 1.76 -0.25
C THR A 52 -1.99 2.65 -0.82
N ARG A 53 -3.00 2.02 -1.43
CA ARG A 53 -4.22 2.63 -1.91
C ARG A 53 -5.39 1.68 -1.70
N ARG A 54 -6.49 2.13 -1.10
CA ARG A 54 -7.67 1.29 -0.90
C ARG A 54 -8.40 1.07 -2.23
N VAL A 55 -8.65 -0.19 -2.57
CA VAL A 55 -9.46 -0.61 -3.72
C VAL A 55 -10.86 -0.91 -3.19
N VAL A 56 -11.84 -0.12 -3.61
CA VAL A 56 -13.25 -0.38 -3.26
C VAL A 56 -13.77 -1.43 -4.21
N THR A 57 -13.99 -2.66 -3.73
CA THR A 57 -14.35 -3.80 -4.59
C THR A 57 -15.84 -3.91 -4.86
N GLU A 58 -16.75 -3.48 -3.97
CA GLU A 58 -18.19 -3.36 -4.25
C GLU A 58 -18.83 -2.26 -3.38
N ILE A 59 -19.69 -1.44 -3.97
CA ILE A 59 -20.60 -0.55 -3.23
C ILE A 59 -21.91 -1.33 -3.09
N ILE A 60 -22.19 -1.91 -1.93
CA ILE A 60 -23.54 -2.40 -1.63
C ILE A 60 -24.41 -1.16 -1.41
N ILE A 61 -25.18 -0.78 -2.44
CA ILE A 61 -26.21 0.26 -2.30
C ILE A 61 -27.46 -0.43 -1.78
N ASP A 62 -27.69 -0.36 -0.46
CA ASP A 62 -28.99 -0.68 0.10
C ASP A 62 -30.01 0.37 -0.37
N LYS A 63 -30.94 -0.06 -1.24
CA LYS A 63 -32.10 0.73 -1.63
C LYS A 63 -33.22 0.46 -0.63
N ASN A 64 -33.40 1.36 0.32
CA ASN A 64 -34.64 1.47 1.11
C ASN A 64 -35.78 2.03 0.26
#